data_AF-A0A443SB94-F1
#
_entry.id   AF-A0A443SB94-F1
#
_cell.length_a   1.000
_cell.length_b   1.000
_cell.length_c   1.000
_cell.angle_alpha   90.00
_cell.angle_beta   90.00
_cell.angle_gamma   90.00
#
_symmetry.space_group_name_H-M   'P 1'
#
loop_
_entity.id
_entity.type
_entity.pdbx_description
1 polymer ?
#
loop_
_entity_poly.entity_id
_entity_poly.type
_entity_poly.pdbx_seq_one_letter_code
_entity_poly.pdbx_strand_id
1 'polypeptide(L)'
;MCLNFITTALSLLPLLFVCVFSRTLTEKQVKCDYERCPTGKPNHINVHLVSHSHDDVGWLKTVDQYYYGARTKLQPAGVQYILDTVVSALIANPDRRFVYVETAFFWKWWQEQNNATKQSVVDLVEQGRFEFISGGWSMNDEAATHYNAIIDQMTLGHKILADNFGKCGIPKVAWQIDPFGHSREQAFLFTKMNFDGLFLGRVDWMDKTKRSKDKTMEIVWETTNEKFGGNLFTGILPNVYFAPKGFCFDDLCTDDPIIDDASSDEYNVDKKVFQFINETLDQSMNYFTNHLIMTMGGDFQYHSAHHYFKNLDKLIKYVNEEQNNGSKVNVFYSTPSCYLYSLN
;
A
#
# COMPACT_ATOMS: atom_id res chain seq x y z
N MET A 1 50.63 18.10 80.23
CA MET A 1 49.71 19.21 80.56
C MET A 1 48.45 19.00 79.72
N CYS A 2 47.35 18.42 80.24
CA CYS A 2 46.23 19.10 80.95
C CYS A 2 45.81 20.39 80.21
N LEU A 3 44.58 20.60 79.71
CA LEU A 3 43.24 20.30 80.21
C LEU A 3 42.16 20.30 79.08
N ASN A 4 41.10 19.48 79.29
CA ASN A 4 39.64 19.67 79.12
C ASN A 4 39.03 20.35 77.87
N PHE A 5 38.23 19.61 77.08
CA PHE A 5 36.75 19.46 77.14
C PHE A 5 35.95 20.75 76.85
N ILE A 6 35.17 20.75 75.75
CA ILE A 6 33.72 20.98 75.73
C ILE A 6 33.16 20.50 74.37
N THR A 7 32.11 19.70 74.49
CA THR A 7 31.30 19.02 73.48
C THR A 7 30.24 19.94 72.87
N THR A 8 30.10 19.92 71.54
CA THR A 8 28.86 20.29 70.85
C THR A 8 28.55 19.26 69.77
N ALA A 9 27.46 18.53 69.96
CA ALA A 9 26.96 17.52 69.04
C ALA A 9 26.37 18.19 67.80
N LEU A 10 26.91 17.89 66.62
CA LEU A 10 26.31 18.21 65.33
C LEU A 10 25.65 16.94 64.78
N SER A 11 24.34 17.01 64.56
CA SER A 11 23.52 15.98 63.92
C SER A 11 23.93 15.80 62.46
N LEU A 12 24.48 14.64 62.12
CA LEU A 12 24.72 14.20 60.73
C LEU A 12 23.43 13.60 60.14
N LEU A 13 22.79 14.30 59.21
CA LEU A 13 21.81 13.69 58.29
C LEU A 13 22.57 12.88 57.23
N PRO A 14 22.19 11.61 56.95
CA PRO A 14 22.75 10.88 55.82
C PRO A 14 22.12 11.39 54.52
N LEU A 15 22.94 11.96 53.63
CA LEU A 15 22.55 12.23 52.24
C LEU A 15 22.31 10.89 51.53
N LEU A 16 21.04 10.53 51.33
CA LEU A 16 20.64 9.51 50.37
C LEU A 16 20.94 10.02 48.96
N PHE A 17 22.01 9.51 48.36
CA PHE A 17 22.26 9.64 46.92
C PHE A 17 21.22 8.78 46.17
N VAL A 18 20.12 9.40 45.76
CA VAL A 18 19.20 8.80 44.80
C VAL A 18 19.87 8.87 43.43
N CYS A 19 20.48 7.77 42.99
CA CYS A 19 20.88 7.59 41.60
C CYS A 19 19.62 7.56 40.72
N VAL A 20 19.23 8.71 40.18
CA VAL A 20 18.24 8.80 39.11
C VAL A 20 18.89 8.21 37.86
N PHE A 21 18.62 6.92 37.60
CA PHE A 21 18.85 6.34 36.28
C PHE A 21 17.91 7.03 35.30
N SER A 22 18.40 8.09 34.66
CA SER A 22 17.74 8.69 33.51
C SER A 22 17.82 7.66 32.37
N ARG A 23 16.77 6.85 32.23
CA ARG A 23 16.54 6.10 30.99
C ARG A 23 16.28 7.14 29.92
N THR A 24 17.33 7.49 29.17
CA THR A 24 17.15 8.13 27.87
C THR A 24 16.36 7.14 27.01
N LEU A 25 15.04 7.33 26.94
CA LEU A 25 14.22 6.78 25.88
C LEU A 25 14.81 7.36 24.60
N THR A 26 15.65 6.60 23.90
CA THR A 26 16.01 6.92 22.53
C THR A 26 14.70 6.88 21.75
N GLU A 27 14.16 8.05 21.45
CA GLU A 27 13.03 8.22 20.56
C GLU A 27 13.41 7.52 19.25
N LYS A 28 12.79 6.37 18.98
CA LYS A 28 13.06 5.60 17.78
C LYS A 28 12.66 6.50 16.63
N GLN A 29 13.64 7.02 15.88
CA GLN A 29 13.36 7.91 14.76
C GLN A 29 12.62 7.10 13.69
N VAL A 30 11.29 7.20 13.67
CA VAL A 30 10.45 6.49 12.71
C VAL A 30 10.74 7.09 11.32
N LYS A 31 11.39 6.29 10.47
CA LYS A 31 11.66 6.65 9.08
C LYS A 31 10.48 6.26 8.20
N CYS A 32 9.61 7.23 7.93
CA CYS A 32 8.47 7.10 7.02
C CYS A 32 8.86 7.35 5.55
N ASP A 33 10.13 7.15 5.19
CA ASP A 33 10.70 7.48 3.89
C ASP A 33 10.74 6.26 2.95
N TYR A 34 11.48 6.37 1.84
CA TYR A 34 11.61 5.30 0.86
C TYR A 34 12.65 4.23 1.25
N GLU A 35 13.43 4.42 2.32
CA GLU A 35 14.45 3.46 2.75
C GLU A 35 13.84 2.12 3.20
N ARG A 36 12.54 2.13 3.57
CA ARG A 36 11.78 0.92 3.93
C ARG A 36 11.30 0.09 2.74
N CYS A 37 11.57 0.54 1.51
CA CYS A 37 11.13 -0.16 0.32
C CYS A 37 11.97 -1.42 0.08
N PRO A 38 11.34 -2.56 -0.30
CA PRO A 38 12.09 -3.75 -0.68
C PRO A 38 13.01 -3.45 -1.86
N THR A 39 14.25 -3.92 -1.78
CA THR A 39 15.22 -3.74 -2.85
C THR A 39 15.08 -4.86 -3.87
N GLY A 40 14.97 -4.49 -5.15
CA GLY A 40 15.00 -5.46 -6.25
C GLY A 40 16.38 -6.12 -6.43
N LYS A 41 16.44 -7.11 -7.32
CA LYS A 41 17.70 -7.73 -7.74
C LYS A 41 18.24 -7.05 -9.01
N PRO A 42 19.53 -6.66 -9.05
CA PRO A 42 20.16 -6.20 -10.28
C PRO A 42 20.10 -7.28 -11.38
N ASN A 43 20.01 -6.87 -12.64
CA ASN A 43 19.94 -7.76 -13.81
C ASN A 43 18.76 -8.76 -13.80
N HIS A 44 17.70 -8.45 -13.06
CA HIS A 44 16.44 -9.20 -13.03
C HIS A 44 15.28 -8.27 -13.39
N ILE A 45 14.19 -8.84 -13.87
CA ILE A 45 12.88 -8.19 -13.91
C ILE A 45 12.30 -8.26 -12.50
N ASN A 46 12.10 -7.11 -11.88
CA ASN A 46 11.61 -6.96 -10.51
C ASN A 46 10.11 -6.70 -10.53
N VAL A 47 9.34 -7.67 -10.07
CA VAL A 47 7.88 -7.60 -10.03
C VAL A 47 7.42 -7.18 -8.63
N HIS A 48 6.82 -6.00 -8.57
CA HIS A 48 6.25 -5.37 -7.40
C HIS A 48 4.79 -5.80 -7.25
N LEU A 49 4.51 -6.77 -6.38
CA LEU A 49 3.15 -7.19 -6.07
C LEU A 49 2.49 -6.17 -5.14
N VAL A 50 1.46 -5.49 -5.63
CA VAL A 50 0.71 -4.47 -4.88
C VAL A 50 -0.65 -5.03 -4.49
N SER A 51 -0.77 -5.51 -3.26
CA SER A 51 -2.04 -5.94 -2.69
C SER A 51 -2.92 -4.75 -2.34
N HIS A 52 -4.14 -4.70 -2.88
CA HIS A 52 -5.09 -3.60 -2.70
C HIS A 52 -6.54 -4.09 -2.74
N SER A 53 -7.47 -3.28 -2.23
CA SER A 53 -8.92 -3.43 -2.45
C SER A 53 -9.46 -2.10 -2.94
N HIS A 54 -10.30 -2.14 -3.98
CA HIS A 54 -11.04 -0.97 -4.42
C HIS A 54 -12.41 -0.94 -3.74
N ASP A 55 -12.59 0.00 -2.80
CA ASP A 55 -13.77 0.06 -1.96
C ASP A 55 -14.63 1.30 -2.32
N ASP A 56 -15.56 1.15 -3.26
CA ASP A 56 -16.46 2.25 -3.66
C ASP A 56 -17.20 2.87 -2.47
N VAL A 57 -17.07 4.19 -2.29
CA VAL A 57 -17.81 4.96 -1.27
C VAL A 57 -19.25 5.22 -1.73
N GLY A 58 -19.96 4.13 -2.05
CA GLY A 58 -21.31 4.12 -2.60
C GLY A 58 -21.32 3.97 -4.13
N TRP A 59 -22.02 2.95 -4.61
CA TRP A 59 -22.20 2.65 -6.05
C TRP A 59 -23.45 1.78 -6.26
N LEU A 60 -23.34 0.46 -6.11
CA LEU A 60 -24.49 -0.47 -6.12
C LEU A 60 -25.17 -0.59 -4.76
N LYS A 61 -24.41 -0.34 -3.69
CA LYS A 61 -24.88 -0.27 -2.31
C LYS A 61 -24.57 1.09 -1.71
N THR A 62 -25.23 1.42 -0.60
CA THR A 62 -24.87 2.62 0.18
C THR A 62 -23.56 2.40 0.95
N VAL A 63 -22.93 3.48 1.40
CA VAL A 63 -21.70 3.42 2.21
C VAL A 63 -21.85 2.48 3.41
N ASP A 64 -22.88 2.63 4.23
CA ASP A 64 -23.08 1.74 5.38
C ASP A 64 -23.36 0.28 4.99
N GLN A 65 -24.01 0.05 3.85
CA GLN A 65 -24.25 -1.31 3.36
C GLN A 65 -22.96 -1.98 2.88
N TYR A 66 -22.05 -1.23 2.24
CA TYR A 66 -20.71 -1.71 1.92
C TYR A 66 -19.88 -1.92 3.18
N TYR A 67 -19.92 -0.99 4.13
CA TYR A 67 -19.16 -1.11 5.37
C TYR A 67 -19.54 -2.36 6.17
N TYR A 68 -20.83 -2.51 6.49
CA TYR A 68 -21.30 -3.60 7.34
C TYR A 68 -21.46 -4.95 6.61
N GLY A 69 -21.36 -4.96 5.28
CA GLY A 69 -21.58 -6.17 4.48
C GLY A 69 -23.05 -6.53 4.25
N ALA A 70 -23.95 -5.56 4.38
CA ALA A 70 -25.38 -5.78 4.14
C ALA A 70 -25.68 -5.90 2.63
N ARG A 71 -26.89 -6.43 2.32
CA ARG A 71 -27.40 -6.58 0.95
C ARG A 71 -26.45 -7.36 0.03
N THR A 72 -25.84 -8.43 0.53
CA THR A 72 -24.88 -9.30 -0.18
C THR A 72 -25.38 -9.81 -1.54
N LYS A 73 -26.70 -9.98 -1.70
CA LYS A 73 -27.32 -10.36 -2.98
C LYS A 73 -27.15 -9.31 -4.10
N LEU A 74 -26.98 -8.03 -3.75
CA LEU A 74 -26.69 -6.97 -4.72
C LEU A 74 -25.22 -7.01 -5.13
N GLN A 75 -24.33 -7.06 -4.13
CA GLN A 75 -22.90 -7.23 -4.30
C GLN A 75 -22.30 -7.80 -3.01
N PRO A 76 -21.55 -8.92 -3.09
CA PRO A 76 -20.88 -9.54 -1.95
C PRO A 76 -19.64 -8.72 -1.56
N ALA A 77 -19.85 -7.73 -0.69
CA ALA A 77 -18.83 -6.76 -0.31
C ALA A 77 -19.05 -6.29 1.13
N GLY A 78 -17.99 -6.27 1.96
CA GLY A 78 -18.05 -5.93 3.38
C GLY A 78 -16.73 -5.36 3.90
N VAL A 79 -16.59 -4.03 3.93
CA VAL A 79 -15.29 -3.36 4.13
C VAL A 79 -14.71 -3.56 5.53
N GLN A 80 -15.53 -3.65 6.57
CA GLN A 80 -15.03 -3.91 7.92
C GLN A 80 -14.24 -5.23 8.00
N TYR A 81 -14.70 -6.26 7.29
CA TYR A 81 -14.07 -7.59 7.26
C TYR A 81 -12.78 -7.58 6.44
N ILE A 82 -12.72 -6.76 5.39
CA ILE A 82 -11.50 -6.54 4.61
C ILE A 82 -10.41 -5.98 5.52
N LEU A 83 -10.69 -4.88 6.24
CA LEU A 83 -9.71 -4.25 7.14
C LEU A 83 -9.31 -5.18 8.30
N ASP A 84 -10.24 -5.89 8.93
CA ASP A 84 -9.96 -6.83 10.01
C ASP A 84 -9.00 -7.95 9.56
N THR A 85 -9.29 -8.57 8.42
CA THR A 85 -8.51 -9.71 7.92
C THR A 85 -7.17 -9.28 7.33
N VAL A 86 -7.10 -8.12 6.68
CA VAL A 86 -5.84 -7.53 6.19
C VAL A 86 -4.89 -7.26 7.35
N VAL A 87 -5.34 -6.58 8.40
CA VAL A 87 -4.50 -6.29 9.59
C VAL A 87 -3.97 -7.60 10.19
N SER A 88 -4.85 -8.59 10.35
CA SER A 88 -4.47 -9.92 10.86
C SER A 88 -3.44 -10.62 9.95
N ALA A 89 -3.62 -10.56 8.63
CA ALA A 89 -2.72 -11.17 7.66
C ALA A 89 -1.35 -10.48 7.61
N LEU A 90 -1.31 -9.15 7.76
CA LEU A 90 -0.06 -8.40 7.85
C LEU A 90 0.69 -8.77 9.16
N ILE A 91 0.01 -8.84 10.30
CA ILE A 91 0.66 -9.26 11.57
C ILE A 91 1.29 -10.66 11.42
N ALA A 92 0.63 -11.57 10.72
CA ALA A 92 1.07 -12.96 10.59
C ALA A 92 2.37 -13.19 9.78
N ASN A 93 2.77 -12.27 8.90
CA ASN A 93 3.98 -12.41 8.09
C ASN A 93 4.59 -11.04 7.80
N PRO A 94 5.85 -10.75 8.24
CA PRO A 94 6.49 -9.43 8.12
C PRO A 94 6.78 -8.97 6.69
N ASP A 95 6.74 -9.85 5.70
CA ASP A 95 7.03 -9.49 4.30
C ASP A 95 5.81 -8.90 3.59
N ARG A 96 4.60 -9.25 4.05
CA ARG A 96 3.35 -8.83 3.41
C ARG A 96 3.19 -7.32 3.49
N ARG A 97 2.64 -6.74 2.42
CA ARG A 97 2.27 -5.32 2.35
C ARG A 97 0.85 -5.19 1.78
N PHE A 98 0.17 -4.12 2.16
CA PHE A 98 -1.16 -3.78 1.67
C PHE A 98 -1.29 -2.26 1.54
N VAL A 99 -2.00 -1.82 0.51
CA VAL A 99 -2.31 -0.39 0.32
C VAL A 99 -3.80 -0.12 0.47
N TYR A 100 -4.16 1.01 1.07
CA TYR A 100 -5.54 1.42 1.30
C TYR A 100 -5.77 2.87 0.87
N VAL A 101 -6.96 3.16 0.34
CA VAL A 101 -7.24 4.43 -0.37
C VAL A 101 -8.33 5.25 0.33
N GLU A 102 -9.52 4.68 0.52
CA GLU A 102 -10.72 5.43 0.90
C GLU A 102 -10.80 5.71 2.41
N THR A 103 -10.33 6.89 2.81
CA THR A 103 -10.30 7.28 4.24
C THR A 103 -11.68 7.28 4.88
N ALA A 104 -12.77 7.44 4.12
CA ALA A 104 -14.14 7.33 4.65
C ALA A 104 -14.40 6.00 5.36
N PHE A 105 -14.06 4.89 4.72
CA PHE A 105 -14.24 3.56 5.29
C PHE A 105 -13.22 3.27 6.38
N PHE A 106 -11.95 3.61 6.13
CA PHE A 106 -10.91 3.43 7.14
C PHE A 106 -11.26 4.17 8.44
N TRP A 107 -11.74 5.40 8.36
CA TRP A 107 -12.10 6.19 9.53
C TRP A 107 -13.27 5.57 10.28
N LYS A 108 -14.31 5.12 9.56
CA LYS A 108 -15.45 4.43 10.18
C LYS A 108 -14.98 3.19 10.94
N TRP A 109 -14.13 2.37 10.32
CA TRP A 109 -13.50 1.21 10.95
C TRP A 109 -12.64 1.57 12.15
N TRP A 110 -11.78 2.58 12.00
CA TRP A 110 -10.85 3.04 13.02
C TRP A 110 -11.55 3.46 14.32
N GLN A 111 -12.72 4.10 14.22
CA GLN A 111 -13.49 4.51 15.39
C GLN A 111 -13.99 3.32 16.23
N GLU A 112 -14.24 2.17 15.60
CA GLU A 112 -14.74 0.96 16.26
C GLU A 112 -13.62 0.15 16.93
N GLN A 113 -12.34 0.41 16.59
CA GLN A 113 -11.22 -0.40 17.06
C GLN A 113 -10.79 -0.10 18.50
N ASN A 114 -10.40 -1.16 19.20
CA ASN A 114 -9.75 -1.07 20.52
C ASN A 114 -8.28 -0.59 20.41
N ASN A 115 -7.70 -0.21 21.54
CA ASN A 115 -6.33 0.32 21.59
C ASN A 115 -5.26 -0.67 21.08
N ALA A 116 -5.45 -1.98 21.25
CA ALA A 116 -4.49 -2.98 20.80
C ALA A 116 -4.48 -3.12 19.27
N THR A 117 -5.66 -3.12 18.64
CA THR A 117 -5.78 -3.10 17.18
C THR A 117 -5.24 -1.79 16.62
N LYS A 118 -5.61 -0.65 17.23
CA LYS A 118 -5.09 0.67 16.84
C LYS A 118 -3.56 0.72 16.87
N GLN A 119 -2.95 0.22 17.95
CA GLN A 119 -1.50 0.17 18.06
C GLN A 119 -0.88 -0.74 16.98
N SER A 120 -1.47 -1.91 16.72
CA SER A 120 -0.99 -2.80 15.67
C SER A 120 -0.98 -2.12 14.29
N VAL A 121 -2.02 -1.35 13.97
CA VAL A 121 -2.08 -0.60 12.70
C VAL A 121 -1.06 0.52 12.66
N VAL A 122 -0.89 1.28 13.76
CA VAL A 122 0.18 2.29 13.86
C VAL A 122 1.53 1.65 13.55
N ASP A 123 1.85 0.53 14.20
CA ASP A 123 3.11 -0.18 13.98
C ASP A 123 3.27 -0.64 12.51
N LEU A 124 2.20 -1.16 11.89
CA LEU A 124 2.22 -1.57 10.48
C LEU A 124 2.42 -0.38 9.51
N VAL A 125 1.81 0.77 9.80
CA VAL A 125 1.96 2.00 9.02
C VAL A 125 3.36 2.57 9.16
N GLU A 126 3.92 2.57 10.37
CA GLU A 126 5.30 2.97 10.63
C GLU A 126 6.31 2.08 9.88
N GLN A 127 6.07 0.76 9.86
CA GLN A 127 6.88 -0.20 9.11
C GLN A 127 6.69 -0.11 7.58
N GLY A 128 5.67 0.60 7.10
CA GLY A 128 5.34 0.70 5.67
C GLY A 128 4.72 -0.55 5.07
N ARG A 129 4.11 -1.36 5.93
CA ARG A 129 3.44 -2.61 5.57
C ARG A 129 1.96 -2.40 5.33
N PHE A 130 1.36 -1.43 6.00
CA PHE A 130 0.07 -0.85 5.64
C PHE A 130 0.34 0.56 5.14
N GLU A 131 0.07 0.86 3.88
CA GLU A 131 0.34 2.18 3.29
C GLU A 131 -0.95 2.85 2.82
N PHE A 132 -1.17 4.09 3.24
CA PHE A 132 -2.23 4.92 2.68
C PHE A 132 -1.73 5.57 1.37
N ILE A 133 -2.47 5.38 0.28
CA ILE A 133 -2.22 6.00 -1.02
C ILE A 133 -3.44 6.80 -1.46
N SER A 134 -3.26 7.91 -2.18
CA SER A 134 -4.25 9.02 -2.29
C SER A 134 -4.67 9.60 -0.94
N GLY A 135 -5.34 8.82 -0.08
CA GLY A 135 -5.74 9.20 1.28
C GLY A 135 -6.81 10.29 1.33
N GLY A 136 -7.54 10.52 0.23
CA GLY A 136 -8.74 11.34 0.25
C GLY A 136 -9.87 10.66 1.02
N TRP A 137 -10.96 11.38 1.26
CA TRP A 137 -12.18 10.79 1.80
C TRP A 137 -12.71 9.68 0.87
N SER A 138 -12.64 9.90 -0.44
CA SER A 138 -12.92 8.92 -1.48
C SER A 138 -11.93 9.06 -2.65
N MET A 139 -11.95 8.12 -3.58
CA MET A 139 -11.39 8.32 -4.92
C MET A 139 -12.38 9.16 -5.73
N ASN A 140 -12.14 10.47 -5.84
CA ASN A 140 -13.09 11.37 -6.50
C ASN A 140 -13.10 11.22 -8.02
N ASP A 141 -14.26 11.45 -8.64
CA ASP A 141 -14.36 11.67 -10.08
C ASP A 141 -13.53 12.89 -10.52
N GLU A 142 -13.08 12.89 -11.77
CA GLU A 142 -12.24 13.94 -12.35
C GLU A 142 -12.95 14.77 -13.43
N ALA A 143 -14.19 14.39 -13.83
CA ALA A 143 -14.92 15.08 -14.88
C ALA A 143 -15.96 16.09 -14.35
N ALA A 144 -16.72 15.71 -13.34
CA ALA A 144 -17.87 16.45 -12.81
C ALA A 144 -17.61 17.06 -11.42
N THR A 145 -16.36 17.07 -10.96
CA THR A 145 -15.96 17.67 -9.69
C THR A 145 -15.40 19.07 -9.87
N HIS A 146 -15.71 19.95 -8.93
CA HIS A 146 -15.08 21.27 -8.86
C HIS A 146 -13.81 21.18 -7.99
N TYR A 147 -12.73 21.83 -8.40
CA TYR A 147 -11.43 21.72 -7.73
C TYR A 147 -11.48 22.03 -6.22
N ASN A 148 -12.29 23.01 -5.78
CA ASN A 148 -12.52 23.27 -4.35
C ASN A 148 -13.03 22.03 -3.59
N ALA A 149 -13.98 21.29 -4.15
CA ALA A 149 -14.52 20.09 -3.52
C ALA A 149 -13.50 18.94 -3.51
N ILE A 150 -12.64 18.86 -4.53
CA ILE A 150 -11.50 17.94 -4.55
C ILE A 150 -10.55 18.27 -3.40
N ILE A 151 -10.20 19.56 -3.22
CA ILE A 151 -9.34 20.00 -2.12
C ILE A 151 -9.97 19.70 -0.76
N ASP A 152 -11.26 19.97 -0.58
CA ASP A 152 -11.96 19.73 0.69
C ASP A 152 -11.93 18.23 1.08
N GLN A 153 -12.27 17.34 0.16
CA GLN A 153 -12.32 15.90 0.45
C GLN A 153 -10.91 15.30 0.67
N MET A 154 -9.90 15.77 -0.08
CA MET A 154 -8.51 15.36 0.12
C MET A 154 -8.00 15.85 1.48
N THR A 155 -8.27 17.11 1.82
CA THR A 155 -7.86 17.72 3.08
C THR A 155 -8.46 17.00 4.28
N LEU A 156 -9.74 16.61 4.21
CA LEU A 156 -10.41 15.87 5.27
C LEU A 156 -9.71 14.52 5.53
N GLY A 157 -9.46 13.74 4.48
CA GLY A 157 -8.78 12.45 4.59
C GLY A 157 -7.35 12.59 5.11
N HIS A 158 -6.56 13.48 4.52
CA HIS A 158 -5.18 13.75 4.94
C HIS A 158 -5.07 14.22 6.37
N LYS A 159 -6.01 15.07 6.84
CA LYS A 159 -6.04 15.51 8.23
C LYS A 159 -6.25 14.33 9.18
N ILE A 160 -7.22 13.46 8.89
CA ILE A 160 -7.49 12.28 9.72
C ILE A 160 -6.25 11.37 9.78
N LEU A 161 -5.62 11.11 8.63
CA LEU A 161 -4.43 10.26 8.57
C LEU A 161 -3.25 10.88 9.32
N ALA A 162 -3.00 12.19 9.14
CA ALA A 162 -1.93 12.89 9.84
C ALA A 162 -2.14 12.95 11.36
N ASP A 163 -3.38 13.20 11.82
CA ASP A 163 -3.70 13.27 13.24
C ASP A 163 -3.52 11.91 13.95
N ASN A 164 -3.66 10.78 13.24
CA ASN A 164 -3.59 9.43 13.83
C ASN A 164 -2.26 8.71 13.59
N PHE A 165 -1.54 8.99 12.49
CA PHE A 165 -0.32 8.28 12.09
C PHE A 165 0.89 9.21 11.87
N GLY A 166 0.73 10.51 12.14
CA GLY A 166 1.78 11.50 11.97
C GLY A 166 2.34 11.51 10.54
N LYS A 167 3.66 11.63 10.41
CA LYS A 167 4.35 11.69 9.11
C LYS A 167 4.17 10.42 8.27
N CYS A 168 3.98 9.26 8.91
CA CYS A 168 3.80 7.98 8.21
C CYS A 168 2.40 7.83 7.60
N GLY A 169 1.43 8.63 8.06
CA GLY A 169 0.09 8.68 7.49
C GLY A 169 -0.04 9.56 6.26
N ILE A 170 0.98 10.33 5.90
CA ILE A 170 0.94 11.25 4.76
C ILE A 170 1.19 10.43 3.47
N PRO A 171 0.22 10.33 2.56
CA PRO A 171 0.38 9.59 1.30
C PRO A 171 1.45 10.22 0.41
N LYS A 172 2.22 9.39 -0.31
CA LYS A 172 3.27 9.85 -1.24
C LYS A 172 2.90 9.72 -2.71
N VAL A 173 1.97 8.82 -3.01
CA VAL A 173 1.49 8.57 -4.38
C VAL A 173 -0.02 8.63 -4.42
N ALA A 174 -0.54 9.16 -5.53
CA ALA A 174 -1.94 9.17 -5.85
C ALA A 174 -2.32 7.93 -6.68
N TRP A 175 -3.56 7.52 -6.51
CA TRP A 175 -4.14 6.28 -7.03
C TRP A 175 -5.55 6.58 -7.54
N GLN A 176 -5.67 6.75 -8.86
CA GLN A 176 -6.92 7.05 -9.57
C GLN A 176 -7.20 5.92 -10.56
N ILE A 177 -7.54 4.76 -10.01
CA ILE A 177 -7.67 3.54 -10.81
C ILE A 177 -9.01 3.41 -11.51
N ASP A 178 -10.07 4.01 -10.96
CA ASP A 178 -11.43 3.82 -11.44
C ASP A 178 -12.18 5.05 -12.02
N PRO A 179 -11.71 6.32 -11.87
CA PRO A 179 -12.35 7.43 -12.58
C PRO A 179 -12.37 7.25 -14.11
N PHE A 180 -13.45 7.71 -14.74
CA PHE A 180 -13.68 7.53 -16.18
C PHE A 180 -12.98 8.60 -17.02
N GLY A 181 -11.65 8.52 -17.07
CA GLY A 181 -10.78 9.54 -17.67
C GLY A 181 -10.19 10.46 -16.61
N HIS A 182 -9.13 11.18 -16.99
CA HIS A 182 -8.29 11.91 -16.04
C HIS A 182 -8.10 13.37 -16.46
N SER A 183 -8.16 14.27 -15.50
CA SER A 183 -8.08 15.71 -15.73
C SER A 183 -6.68 16.24 -15.44
N ARG A 184 -6.23 17.19 -16.27
CA ARG A 184 -4.95 17.90 -16.02
C ARG A 184 -4.96 18.63 -14.68
N GLU A 185 -6.13 19.13 -14.26
CA GLU A 185 -6.29 19.85 -13.00
C GLU A 185 -6.09 18.93 -11.79
N GLN A 186 -6.59 17.69 -11.83
CA GLN A 186 -6.35 16.71 -10.76
C GLN A 186 -4.86 16.43 -10.58
N ALA A 187 -4.13 16.19 -11.68
CA ALA A 187 -2.69 16.00 -11.63
C ALA A 187 -1.96 17.25 -11.10
N PHE A 188 -2.40 18.45 -11.49
CA PHE A 188 -1.84 19.71 -10.95
C PHE A 188 -2.05 19.81 -9.44
N LEU A 189 -3.27 19.57 -8.95
CA LEU A 189 -3.58 19.59 -7.52
C LEU A 189 -2.72 18.60 -6.75
N PHE A 190 -2.50 17.39 -7.29
CA PHE A 190 -1.62 16.41 -6.65
C PHE A 190 -0.18 16.88 -6.53
N THR A 191 0.35 17.64 -7.50
CA THR A 191 1.68 18.26 -7.37
C THR A 191 1.73 19.27 -6.22
N LYS A 192 0.61 19.97 -5.95
CA LYS A 192 0.49 20.93 -4.84
C LYS A 192 0.25 20.27 -3.49
N MET A 193 -0.23 19.03 -3.51
CA MET A 193 -0.35 18.15 -2.34
C MET A 193 0.95 17.37 -2.06
N ASN A 194 2.03 17.65 -2.80
CA ASN A 194 3.35 17.03 -2.64
C ASN A 194 3.35 15.51 -2.88
N PHE A 195 2.51 15.05 -3.82
CA PHE A 195 2.61 13.69 -4.35
C PHE A 195 3.81 13.57 -5.29
N ASP A 196 4.52 12.45 -5.19
CA ASP A 196 5.67 12.11 -6.03
C ASP A 196 5.21 11.49 -7.37
N GLY A 197 4.04 10.84 -7.39
CA GLY A 197 3.47 10.26 -8.61
C GLY A 197 1.99 9.90 -8.50
N LEU A 198 1.42 9.56 -9.65
CA LEU A 198 0.01 9.22 -9.87
C LEU A 198 -0.08 7.93 -10.69
N PHE A 199 -0.94 7.01 -10.27
CA PHE A 199 -1.24 5.79 -11.01
C PHE A 199 -2.68 5.79 -11.52
N LEU A 200 -2.84 5.41 -12.79
CA LEU A 200 -4.08 5.46 -13.54
C LEU A 200 -4.51 4.08 -13.99
N GLY A 201 -5.79 3.74 -13.87
CA GLY A 201 -6.33 2.49 -14.40
C GLY A 201 -7.01 2.66 -15.76
N ARG A 202 -7.83 3.70 -15.92
CA ARG A 202 -8.73 3.88 -17.09
C ARG A 202 -8.22 4.96 -18.04
N VAL A 203 -7.68 4.51 -19.17
CA VAL A 203 -7.28 5.36 -20.29
C VAL A 203 -7.95 4.87 -21.57
N ASP A 204 -8.10 5.75 -22.58
CA ASP A 204 -8.64 5.35 -23.88
C ASP A 204 -7.86 4.14 -24.43
N TRP A 205 -8.57 3.15 -24.97
CA TRP A 205 -7.95 1.89 -25.36
C TRP A 205 -7.00 2.03 -26.55
N MET A 206 -7.23 3.00 -27.45
CA MET A 206 -6.31 3.30 -28.56
C MET A 206 -5.05 3.98 -28.03
N ASP A 207 -5.20 4.93 -27.10
CA ASP A 207 -4.06 5.57 -26.45
C ASP A 207 -3.23 4.55 -25.65
N LYS A 208 -3.87 3.68 -24.86
CA LYS A 208 -3.19 2.59 -24.14
C LYS A 208 -2.44 1.66 -25.08
N THR A 209 -3.07 1.23 -26.17
CA THR A 209 -2.44 0.35 -27.17
C THR A 209 -1.20 1.00 -27.79
N LYS A 210 -1.28 2.30 -28.10
CA LYS A 210 -0.15 3.06 -28.63
C LYS A 210 0.97 3.17 -27.59
N ARG A 211 0.64 3.56 -26.36
CA ARG A 211 1.59 3.73 -25.26
C ARG A 211 2.32 2.44 -24.91
N SER A 212 1.62 1.30 -24.89
CA SER A 212 2.25 0.00 -24.68
C SER A 212 3.29 -0.31 -25.77
N LYS A 213 2.97 -0.04 -27.05
CA LYS A 213 3.92 -0.25 -28.17
C LYS A 213 5.11 0.69 -28.09
N ASP A 214 4.87 1.94 -27.72
CA ASP A 214 5.89 2.99 -27.67
C ASP A 214 6.65 3.00 -26.33
N LYS A 215 6.32 2.11 -25.38
CA LYS A 215 6.84 2.08 -24.01
C LYS A 215 6.69 3.41 -23.26
N THR A 216 5.55 4.07 -23.45
CA THR A 216 5.18 5.36 -22.83
C THR A 216 3.98 5.24 -21.90
N MET A 217 3.86 4.07 -21.25
CA MET A 217 2.90 3.82 -20.16
C MET A 217 3.29 4.56 -18.87
N GLU A 218 4.56 4.98 -18.77
CA GLU A 218 5.11 5.76 -17.67
C GLU A 218 5.65 7.07 -18.25
N ILE A 219 5.14 8.20 -17.77
CA ILE A 219 5.50 9.53 -18.26
C ILE A 219 5.67 10.51 -17.11
N VAL A 220 6.34 11.63 -17.39
CA VAL A 220 6.20 12.84 -16.56
C VAL A 220 5.09 13.69 -17.18
N TRP A 221 3.97 13.83 -16.48
CA TRP A 221 2.85 14.65 -16.92
C TRP A 221 3.09 16.10 -16.52
N GLU A 222 3.36 16.96 -17.52
CA GLU A 222 3.44 18.41 -17.33
C GLU A 222 2.01 18.99 -17.24
N THR A 223 1.66 19.48 -16.06
CA THR A 223 0.29 19.96 -15.77
C THR A 223 0.11 21.45 -15.98
N THR A 224 1.20 22.22 -15.93
CA THR A 224 1.23 23.66 -16.24
C THR A 224 2.58 24.05 -16.83
N ASN A 225 2.69 25.24 -17.42
CA ASN A 225 3.97 25.77 -17.89
C ASN A 225 4.96 25.93 -16.71
N GLU A 226 6.26 25.70 -16.95
CA GLU A 226 7.37 25.64 -15.98
C GLU A 226 7.36 26.66 -14.82
N LYS A 227 6.76 27.85 -15.01
CA LYS A 227 6.67 28.91 -13.99
C LYS A 227 6.00 28.51 -12.67
N PHE A 228 5.10 27.54 -12.67
CA PHE A 228 4.37 27.14 -11.46
C PHE A 228 4.78 25.75 -10.95
N GLY A 229 5.79 25.12 -11.55
CA GLY A 229 6.01 23.68 -11.40
C GLY A 229 4.81 22.87 -11.92
N GLY A 230 4.72 21.60 -11.57
CA GLY A 230 3.59 20.76 -11.94
C GLY A 230 3.94 19.53 -12.80
N ASN A 231 5.18 19.08 -12.74
CA ASN A 231 5.57 17.79 -13.29
C ASN A 231 5.22 16.71 -12.27
N LEU A 232 4.40 15.74 -12.67
CA LEU A 232 4.04 14.60 -11.85
C LEU A 232 4.35 13.31 -12.60
N PHE A 233 5.09 12.39 -11.98
CA PHE A 233 5.20 11.05 -12.56
C PHE A 233 3.80 10.45 -12.69
N THR A 234 3.47 9.90 -13.85
CA THR A 234 2.18 9.26 -14.11
C THR A 234 2.40 7.89 -14.74
N GLY A 235 1.97 6.85 -14.04
CA GLY A 235 2.03 5.47 -14.51
C GLY A 235 0.64 4.94 -14.86
N ILE A 236 0.48 4.39 -16.06
CA ILE A 236 -0.74 3.70 -16.47
C ILE A 236 -0.58 2.22 -16.13
N LEU A 237 -1.52 1.66 -15.38
CA LEU A 237 -1.48 0.27 -14.93
C LEU A 237 -1.78 -0.73 -16.06
N PRO A 238 -1.19 -1.94 -16.01
CA PRO A 238 -1.25 -2.90 -17.11
C PRO A 238 -2.67 -3.45 -17.33
N ASN A 239 -3.33 -3.90 -16.27
CA ASN A 239 -4.63 -4.57 -16.33
C ASN A 239 -5.74 -3.77 -15.62
N VAL A 240 -5.84 -2.47 -15.94
CA VAL A 240 -6.71 -1.50 -15.26
C VAL A 240 -6.31 -1.38 -13.78
N TYR A 241 -6.76 -2.28 -12.92
CA TYR A 241 -6.29 -2.44 -11.54
C TYR A 241 -6.45 -3.88 -11.02
N PHE A 242 -6.72 -4.84 -11.89
CA PHE A 242 -6.96 -6.23 -11.51
C PHE A 242 -5.68 -7.06 -11.50
N ALA A 243 -5.70 -8.17 -10.76
CA ALA A 243 -4.68 -9.21 -10.86
C ALA A 243 -4.53 -9.71 -12.30
N PRO A 244 -3.32 -10.16 -12.70
CA PRO A 244 -3.17 -10.83 -13.98
C PRO A 244 -4.07 -12.07 -14.07
N LYS A 245 -4.51 -12.41 -15.28
CA LYS A 245 -5.44 -13.51 -15.49
C LYS A 245 -4.88 -14.83 -14.93
N GLY A 246 -5.66 -15.53 -14.09
CA GLY A 246 -5.24 -16.77 -13.44
C GLY A 246 -4.60 -16.58 -12.07
N PHE A 247 -4.51 -15.34 -11.58
CA PHE A 247 -3.89 -14.99 -10.29
C PHE A 247 -4.82 -14.18 -9.38
N CYS A 248 -6.13 -14.21 -9.62
CA CYS A 248 -7.08 -13.65 -8.66
C CYS A 248 -7.39 -14.68 -7.56
N PHE A 249 -6.81 -14.48 -6.37
CA PHE A 249 -6.93 -15.42 -5.23
C PHE A 249 -7.97 -14.97 -4.18
N ASP A 250 -8.91 -14.12 -4.57
CA ASP A 250 -10.01 -13.71 -3.70
C ASP A 250 -11.17 -14.72 -3.76
N ASP A 251 -12.00 -14.77 -2.71
CA ASP A 251 -13.19 -15.63 -2.65
C ASP A 251 -14.24 -15.25 -3.72
N LEU A 252 -14.16 -14.04 -4.28
CA LEU A 252 -15.00 -13.58 -5.39
C LEU A 252 -14.53 -14.09 -6.76
N CYS A 253 -13.37 -14.74 -6.82
CA CYS A 253 -12.75 -15.23 -8.05
C CYS A 253 -12.86 -16.75 -8.18
N THR A 254 -12.62 -17.24 -9.40
CA THR A 254 -12.71 -18.67 -9.75
C THR A 254 -11.38 -19.26 -10.19
N ASP A 255 -10.27 -18.53 -10.00
CA ASP A 255 -8.94 -19.04 -10.36
C ASP A 255 -8.48 -20.06 -9.32
N ASP A 256 -7.87 -21.16 -9.78
CA ASP A 256 -7.35 -22.18 -8.87
C ASP A 256 -6.28 -21.59 -7.93
N PRO A 257 -6.25 -21.99 -6.65
CA PRO A 257 -5.16 -21.66 -5.75
C PRO A 257 -3.85 -22.37 -6.18
N ILE A 258 -2.74 -22.03 -5.54
CA ILE A 258 -1.49 -22.76 -5.71
C ILE A 258 -1.50 -24.01 -4.83
N ILE A 259 -1.50 -25.17 -5.47
CA ILE A 259 -1.53 -26.50 -4.86
C ILE A 259 -0.13 -27.09 -5.00
N ASP A 260 0.60 -27.10 -3.89
CA ASP A 260 2.02 -27.42 -3.77
C ASP A 260 2.30 -28.77 -3.08
N ASP A 261 1.26 -29.54 -2.81
CA ASP A 261 1.40 -30.93 -2.39
C ASP A 261 1.68 -31.80 -3.62
N ALA A 262 2.94 -32.24 -3.77
CA ALA A 262 3.39 -33.06 -4.89
C ALA A 262 2.71 -34.44 -4.97
N SER A 263 1.99 -34.87 -3.92
CA SER A 263 1.19 -36.11 -3.92
C SER A 263 -0.26 -35.89 -4.36
N SER A 264 -0.70 -34.65 -4.50
CA SER A 264 -2.04 -34.31 -4.95
C SER A 264 -2.17 -34.45 -6.47
N ASP A 265 -3.25 -35.08 -6.92
CA ASP A 265 -3.63 -35.11 -8.35
C ASP A 265 -3.89 -33.71 -8.92
N GLU A 266 -4.12 -32.72 -8.05
CA GLU A 266 -4.39 -31.32 -8.39
C GLU A 266 -3.14 -30.42 -8.30
N TYR A 267 -1.94 -30.99 -8.08
CA TYR A 267 -0.69 -30.22 -8.04
C TYR A 267 -0.53 -29.33 -9.28
N ASN A 268 -0.27 -28.04 -9.07
CA ASN A 268 -0.28 -27.07 -10.16
C ASN A 268 0.82 -26.01 -10.13
N VAL A 269 1.82 -26.13 -9.23
CA VAL A 269 2.89 -25.14 -9.06
C VAL A 269 3.60 -24.85 -10.39
N ASP A 270 4.07 -25.89 -11.09
CA ASP A 270 4.85 -25.72 -12.33
C ASP A 270 4.05 -24.94 -13.39
N LYS A 271 2.75 -25.24 -13.53
CA LYS A 271 1.84 -24.55 -14.45
C LYS A 271 1.65 -23.09 -14.04
N LYS A 272 1.40 -22.81 -12.76
CA LYS A 272 1.18 -21.45 -12.23
C LYS A 272 2.44 -20.61 -12.36
N VAL A 273 3.61 -21.16 -12.04
CA VAL A 273 4.90 -20.48 -12.15
C VAL A 273 5.23 -20.16 -13.61
N PHE A 274 5.08 -21.13 -14.52
CA PHE A 274 5.28 -20.90 -15.95
C PHE A 274 4.34 -19.82 -16.49
N GLN A 275 3.06 -19.87 -16.13
CA GLN A 275 2.08 -18.84 -16.51
C GLN A 275 2.47 -17.45 -15.99
N PHE A 276 2.90 -17.36 -14.73
CA PHE A 276 3.28 -16.08 -14.12
C PHE A 276 4.53 -15.47 -14.76
N ILE A 277 5.54 -16.31 -15.05
CA ILE A 277 6.77 -15.86 -15.72
C ILE A 277 6.44 -15.35 -17.11
N ASN A 278 5.60 -16.04 -17.89
CA ASN A 278 5.21 -15.58 -19.22
C ASN A 278 4.44 -14.24 -19.15
N GLU A 279 3.47 -14.12 -18.24
CA GLU A 279 2.75 -12.85 -18.03
C GLU A 279 3.71 -11.70 -17.65
N THR A 280 4.71 -12.00 -16.82
CA THR A 280 5.75 -11.03 -16.44
C THR A 280 6.56 -10.59 -17.66
N LEU A 281 6.99 -11.53 -18.51
CA LEU A 281 7.75 -11.23 -19.72
C LEU A 281 6.91 -10.43 -20.71
N ASP A 282 5.64 -10.79 -20.89
CA ASP A 282 4.70 -10.08 -21.75
C ASP A 282 4.45 -8.65 -21.27
N GLN A 283 4.21 -8.47 -19.97
CA GLN A 283 4.08 -7.14 -19.37
C GLN A 283 5.37 -6.32 -19.56
N SER A 284 6.55 -6.94 -19.39
CA SER A 284 7.85 -6.25 -19.49
C SER A 284 8.09 -5.57 -20.83
N MET A 285 7.47 -6.07 -21.90
CA MET A 285 7.60 -5.48 -23.23
C MET A 285 6.94 -4.10 -23.33
N ASN A 286 5.98 -3.77 -22.44
CA ASN A 286 5.19 -2.54 -22.47
C ASN A 286 5.77 -1.40 -21.62
N TYR A 287 6.77 -1.68 -20.79
CA TYR A 287 7.38 -0.72 -19.86
C TYR A 287 8.85 -0.48 -20.21
N PHE A 288 9.39 0.64 -19.71
CA PHE A 288 10.74 1.07 -20.04
C PHE A 288 11.80 0.44 -19.14
N THR A 289 11.54 0.35 -17.83
CA THR A 289 12.49 -0.17 -16.84
C THR A 289 12.36 -1.68 -16.65
N ASN A 290 13.25 -2.26 -15.84
CA ASN A 290 13.15 -3.65 -15.38
C ASN A 290 12.31 -3.81 -14.10
N HIS A 291 11.58 -2.78 -13.67
CA HIS A 291 10.64 -2.85 -12.56
C HIS A 291 9.22 -2.86 -13.12
N LEU A 292 8.38 -3.78 -12.64
CA LEU A 292 7.00 -3.94 -13.09
C LEU A 292 6.05 -3.95 -11.90
N ILE A 293 5.01 -3.14 -11.96
CA ILE A 293 3.91 -3.17 -10.99
C ILE A 293 2.87 -4.22 -11.40
N MET A 294 2.45 -5.06 -10.46
CA MET A 294 1.29 -5.95 -10.63
C MET A 294 0.32 -5.74 -9.48
N THR A 295 -0.85 -5.21 -9.81
CA THR A 295 -1.95 -4.98 -8.86
C THR A 295 -2.61 -6.31 -8.52
N MET A 296 -2.55 -6.72 -7.26
CA MET A 296 -3.10 -7.96 -6.75
C MET A 296 -4.37 -7.66 -5.96
N GLY A 297 -5.47 -7.36 -6.66
CA GLY A 297 -6.71 -6.90 -6.06
C GLY A 297 -7.80 -6.63 -7.08
N GLY A 298 -8.90 -6.02 -6.62
CA GLY A 298 -10.08 -5.66 -7.39
C GLY A 298 -11.17 -5.09 -6.47
N ASP A 299 -12.39 -4.96 -7.00
CA ASP A 299 -13.53 -4.39 -6.26
C ASP A 299 -13.85 -5.25 -5.02
N PHE A 300 -13.76 -4.65 -3.83
CA PHE A 300 -14.11 -5.25 -2.54
C PHE A 300 -13.47 -6.62 -2.25
N GLN A 301 -12.27 -6.86 -2.77
CA GLN A 301 -11.49 -8.07 -2.51
C GLN A 301 -10.82 -8.02 -1.12
N TYR A 302 -10.14 -9.11 -0.73
CA TYR A 302 -9.52 -9.29 0.59
C TYR A 302 -10.52 -9.39 1.73
N HIS A 303 -11.80 -9.70 1.46
CA HIS A 303 -12.76 -10.05 2.50
C HIS A 303 -12.25 -11.22 3.38
N SER A 304 -11.52 -12.15 2.74
CA SER A 304 -10.70 -13.17 3.39
C SER A 304 -9.24 -12.99 2.98
N ALA A 305 -8.57 -11.96 3.53
CA ALA A 305 -7.19 -11.63 3.16
C ALA A 305 -6.21 -12.82 3.29
N HIS A 306 -6.47 -13.76 4.21
CA HIS A 306 -5.66 -14.96 4.37
C HIS A 306 -5.61 -15.81 3.08
N HIS A 307 -6.74 -15.95 2.38
CA HIS A 307 -6.79 -16.74 1.15
C HIS A 307 -5.88 -16.14 0.07
N TYR A 308 -5.94 -14.83 -0.11
CA TYR A 308 -5.11 -14.12 -1.08
C TYR A 308 -3.63 -14.22 -0.73
N PHE A 309 -3.26 -13.81 0.49
CA PHE A 309 -1.86 -13.77 0.92
C PHE A 309 -1.21 -15.15 1.00
N LYS A 310 -1.94 -16.22 1.33
CA LYS A 310 -1.40 -17.59 1.32
C LYS A 310 -0.93 -18.00 -0.07
N ASN A 311 -1.68 -17.62 -1.11
CA ASN A 311 -1.32 -17.91 -2.49
C ASN A 311 -0.20 -16.99 -3.00
N LEU A 312 -0.20 -15.71 -2.63
CA LEU A 312 0.89 -14.80 -2.96
C LEU A 312 2.23 -15.21 -2.32
N ASP A 313 2.22 -15.69 -1.07
CA ASP A 313 3.41 -16.22 -0.40
C ASP A 313 4.00 -17.41 -1.18
N LYS A 314 3.15 -18.35 -1.61
CA LYS A 314 3.57 -19.49 -2.46
C LYS A 314 4.07 -19.02 -3.83
N LEU A 315 3.37 -18.08 -4.46
CA LEU A 315 3.75 -17.54 -5.77
C LEU A 315 5.14 -16.91 -5.73
N ILE A 316 5.39 -16.03 -4.75
CA ILE A 316 6.70 -15.40 -4.53
C ILE A 316 7.78 -16.47 -4.35
N LYS A 317 7.53 -17.46 -3.48
CA LYS A 317 8.47 -18.55 -3.21
C LYS A 317 8.84 -19.30 -4.50
N TYR A 318 7.85 -19.88 -5.17
CA TYR A 318 8.11 -20.79 -6.29
C TYR A 318 8.62 -20.06 -7.54
N VAL A 319 8.16 -18.83 -7.82
CA VAL A 319 8.72 -18.04 -8.94
C VAL A 319 10.17 -17.65 -8.68
N ASN A 320 10.52 -17.31 -7.43
CA ASN A 320 11.90 -16.97 -7.09
C ASN A 320 12.82 -18.20 -7.04
N GLU A 321 12.31 -19.40 -6.74
CA GLU A 321 13.07 -20.65 -6.82
C GLU A 321 13.52 -20.97 -8.25
N GLU A 322 12.74 -20.62 -9.27
CA GLU A 322 13.11 -20.77 -10.69
C GLU A 322 14.33 -19.93 -11.11
N GLN A 323 14.79 -19.00 -10.28
CA GLN A 323 16.06 -18.30 -10.52
C GLN A 323 17.25 -19.28 -10.52
N ASN A 324 17.16 -20.39 -9.76
CA ASN A 324 18.15 -21.46 -9.79
C ASN A 324 18.19 -22.20 -11.13
N ASN A 325 17.08 -22.16 -11.88
CA ASN A 325 16.93 -22.74 -13.22
C ASN A 325 17.16 -21.70 -14.33
N GLY A 326 17.66 -20.51 -13.98
CA GLY A 326 18.04 -19.46 -14.93
C GLY A 326 16.97 -18.39 -15.17
N SER A 327 15.79 -18.47 -14.55
CA SER A 327 14.80 -17.39 -14.61
C SER A 327 15.40 -16.06 -14.13
N LYS A 328 15.05 -14.98 -14.82
CA LYS A 328 15.44 -13.61 -14.45
C LYS A 328 14.30 -12.83 -13.78
N VAL A 329 13.25 -13.51 -13.36
CA VAL A 329 12.11 -12.89 -12.67
C VAL A 329 12.35 -12.92 -11.16
N ASN A 330 12.22 -11.77 -10.51
CA ASN A 330 12.30 -11.59 -9.07
C ASN A 330 11.01 -10.94 -8.57
N VAL A 331 10.29 -11.60 -7.67
CA VAL A 331 8.96 -11.19 -7.22
C VAL A 331 8.98 -10.90 -5.73
N PHE A 332 8.31 -9.84 -5.30
CA PHE A 332 8.18 -9.48 -3.88
C PHE A 332 6.96 -8.59 -3.63
N TYR A 333 6.47 -8.60 -2.39
CA TYR A 333 5.45 -7.64 -1.94
C TYR A 333 5.99 -6.21 -1.99
N SER A 334 5.19 -5.29 -2.50
CA SER A 334 5.55 -3.88 -2.65
C SER A 334 4.33 -2.99 -2.44
N THR A 335 4.56 -1.69 -2.49
CA THR A 335 3.53 -0.64 -2.63
C THR A 335 3.80 0.18 -3.90
N PRO A 336 2.84 0.99 -4.38
CA PRO A 336 3.06 1.87 -5.53
C PRO A 336 4.13 2.94 -5.26
N SER A 337 4.26 3.40 -4.00
CA SER A 337 5.36 4.30 -3.60
C SER A 337 6.72 3.62 -3.78
N CYS A 338 6.86 2.36 -3.35
CA CYS A 338 8.11 1.62 -3.52
C CYS A 338 8.40 1.24 -4.98
N TYR A 339 7.36 0.99 -5.77
CA TYR A 339 7.50 0.82 -7.20
C TYR A 339 8.06 2.10 -7.85
N LEU A 340 7.41 3.24 -7.63
CA LEU A 340 7.85 4.54 -8.16
C LEU A 340 9.29 4.86 -7.75
N TYR A 341 9.64 4.65 -6.49
CA TYR A 341 11.00 4.87 -6.00
C TYR A 341 12.04 4.03 -6.74
N SER A 342 11.68 2.81 -7.16
CA SER A 342 12.58 1.90 -7.87
C SER A 342 12.74 2.23 -9.36
N LEU A 343 11.97 3.17 -9.90
CA LEU A 343 12.10 3.63 -11.29
C LEU A 343 13.20 4.70 -11.48
N ASN A 344 13.72 5.26 -10.38
CA ASN A 344 14.69 6.37 -10.38
C ASN A 344 16.14 5.92 -10.26
#